data_AF-A0A369CLL0-F1
#
_entry.id   AF-A0A369CLL0-F1
#
_cell.length_a   1.000
_cell.length_b   1.000
_cell.length_c   1.000
_cell.angle_alpha   90.00
_cell.angle_beta   90.00
_cell.angle_gamma   90.00
#
_symmetry.space_group_name_H-M   'P 1'
#
loop_
_entity.id
_entity.type
_entity.pdbx_description
1 polymer ?
#
loop_
_entity_poly.entity_id
_entity_poly.type
_entity_poly.pdbx_seq_one_letter_code
_entity_poly.pdbx_strand_id
1 'polypeptide(L)'
;MQNAHIDHQGTALNYQSASLLAKELAREKQMQDPTIMAWHRLGAQESPPYFDGSNPATWWKKFGAGNGGSLEISVGDEYQFIMMDASGYETLGEMPLRNLSDGHGNEYLCFTPILGKTATRPTPEACTPLDGWLADQF
;
A
#
# COMPACT_ATOMS: atom_id res chain seq x y z
N MET A 1 -6.06 15.27 -11.20
CA MET A 1 -6.57 14.56 -10.01
C MET A 1 -7.76 15.34 -9.46
N GLN A 2 -8.88 14.67 -9.23
CA GLN A 2 -10.07 15.25 -8.59
C GLN A 2 -9.88 15.27 -7.07
N ASN A 3 -10.59 16.14 -6.36
CA ASN A 3 -10.55 16.19 -4.89
C ASN A 3 -11.97 16.05 -4.33
N ALA A 4 -12.09 15.40 -3.18
CA ALA A 4 -13.32 15.27 -2.42
C ALA A 4 -13.04 15.38 -0.92
N HIS A 5 -14.05 15.78 -0.17
CA HIS A 5 -13.95 15.93 1.28
C HIS A 5 -15.13 15.23 1.95
N ILE A 6 -14.85 14.54 3.06
CA ILE A 6 -15.84 13.96 3.95
C ILE A 6 -15.73 14.72 5.27
N ASP A 7 -16.75 15.53 5.56
CA ASP A 7 -16.91 16.14 6.87
C ASP A 7 -17.23 15.03 7.88
N HIS A 8 -16.33 14.79 8.82
CA HIS A 8 -16.54 13.82 9.90
C HIS A 8 -16.57 14.55 11.24
N GLN A 9 -17.78 14.78 11.76
CA GLN A 9 -17.99 15.30 13.11
C GLN A 9 -18.33 14.13 14.03
N GLY A 10 -17.33 13.59 14.72
CA GLY A 10 -17.51 12.41 15.58
C GLY A 10 -16.23 11.98 16.29
N THR A 11 -16.21 10.71 16.71
CA THR A 11 -15.05 10.09 17.36
C THR A 11 -13.83 10.13 16.43
N ALA A 12 -12.63 10.31 17.00
CA ALA A 12 -11.37 10.27 16.27
C ALA A 12 -11.27 8.99 15.42
N LEU A 13 -10.94 9.15 14.14
CA LEU A 13 -10.82 8.03 13.21
C LEU A 13 -9.45 7.38 13.33
N ASN A 14 -9.41 6.07 13.10
CA ASN A 14 -8.16 5.37 12.82
C ASN A 14 -8.04 5.15 11.30
N TYR A 15 -6.88 4.68 10.85
CA TYR A 15 -6.66 4.39 9.43
C TYR A 15 -7.75 3.50 8.84
N GLN A 16 -8.14 2.43 9.54
CA GLN A 16 -9.14 1.48 9.05
C GLN A 16 -10.49 2.16 8.80
N SER A 17 -11.03 2.89 9.79
CA SER A 17 -12.32 3.56 9.65
C SER A 17 -12.28 4.70 8.63
N ALA A 18 -11.22 5.51 8.61
CA ALA A 18 -11.05 6.56 7.60
C ALA A 18 -10.93 5.99 6.17
N SER A 19 -10.22 4.86 6.00
CA SER A 19 -10.04 4.21 4.71
C SER A 19 -11.34 3.63 4.15
N LEU A 20 -12.23 3.14 5.01
CA LEU A 20 -13.54 2.64 4.60
C LEU A 20 -14.41 3.78 4.07
N LEU A 21 -14.48 4.90 4.79
CA LEU A 21 -15.22 6.09 4.36
C LEU A 21 -14.69 6.62 3.01
N ALA A 22 -13.36 6.69 2.84
CA ALA A 22 -12.76 7.08 1.57
C ALA A 22 -13.12 6.13 0.43
N LYS A 23 -13.08 4.81 0.66
CA LYS A 23 -13.49 3.81 -0.34
C LYS A 23 -14.97 3.92 -0.70
N GLU A 24 -15.85 4.19 0.27
CA GLU A 24 -17.28 4.40 0.03
C GLU A 24 -17.53 5.61 -0.88
N LEU A 25 -16.96 6.77 -0.55
CA LEU A 25 -17.07 7.96 -1.40
C LEU A 25 -16.44 7.77 -2.78
N ALA A 26 -15.35 7.01 -2.89
CA ALA A 26 -14.77 6.66 -4.18
C ALA A 26 -15.76 5.85 -5.06
N ARG A 27 -16.53 4.92 -4.47
CA ARG A 27 -17.59 4.19 -5.19
C ARG A 27 -18.73 5.11 -5.62
N GLU A 28 -19.14 6.06 -4.76
CA GLU A 28 -20.13 7.07 -5.13
C GLU A 28 -19.66 7.93 -6.32
N LYS A 29 -18.34 8.13 -6.44
CA LYS A 29 -17.68 8.76 -7.59
C LYS A 29 -17.39 7.80 -8.75
N GLN A 30 -18.11 6.69 -8.82
CA GLN A 30 -18.09 5.73 -9.92
C GLN A 30 -16.78 4.94 -10.08
N MET A 31 -15.93 4.87 -9.06
CA MET A 31 -14.83 3.89 -9.04
C MET A 31 -15.39 2.49 -8.78
N GLN A 32 -15.17 1.56 -9.70
CA GLN A 32 -15.69 0.19 -9.59
C GLN A 32 -14.93 -0.61 -8.54
N ASP A 33 -13.59 -0.52 -8.55
CA ASP A 33 -12.73 -1.16 -7.57
C ASP A 33 -11.78 -0.14 -6.90
N PRO A 34 -12.25 0.59 -5.87
CA PRO A 34 -11.47 1.64 -5.24
C PRO A 34 -10.31 1.07 -4.41
N THR A 35 -9.10 1.33 -4.89
CA THR A 35 -7.83 0.95 -4.25
C THR A 35 -7.08 2.19 -3.77
N ILE A 36 -6.47 2.11 -2.59
CA ILE A 36 -5.67 3.20 -2.02
C ILE A 36 -4.26 3.07 -2.55
N MET A 37 -3.81 4.05 -3.33
CA MET A 37 -2.43 4.10 -3.85
C MET A 37 -1.46 4.79 -2.88
N ALA A 38 -1.94 5.80 -2.17
CA ALA A 38 -1.15 6.49 -1.17
C ALA A 38 -2.07 7.07 -0.10
N TRP A 39 -1.54 7.27 1.09
CA TRP A 39 -2.25 7.96 2.16
C TRP A 39 -1.28 8.79 2.98
N HIS A 40 -1.84 9.74 3.71
CA HIS A 40 -1.11 10.61 4.61
C HIS A 40 -2.01 10.97 5.79
N ARG A 41 -1.41 11.05 6.98
CA ARG A 41 -2.07 11.54 8.18
C ARG A 41 -1.42 12.84 8.64
N LEU A 42 -2.19 13.91 8.64
CA LEU A 42 -1.80 15.22 9.16
C LEU A 42 -1.51 15.11 10.66
N GLY A 43 -0.35 15.63 11.09
CA GLY A 43 0.03 15.66 12.51
C GLY A 43 0.55 14.33 13.08
N ALA A 44 0.63 13.25 12.30
CA ALA A 44 1.30 12.03 12.75
C ALA A 44 2.82 12.26 12.84
N GLN A 45 3.42 11.91 13.99
CA GLN A 45 4.88 11.84 14.15
C GLN A 45 5.52 10.68 13.38
N GLU A 46 4.71 9.74 12.90
CA GLU A 46 5.17 8.65 12.02
C GLU A 46 5.58 9.26 10.69
N SER A 47 6.90 9.41 10.50
CA SER A 47 7.43 9.88 9.22
C SER A 47 7.14 8.81 8.17
N PRO A 48 6.48 9.16 7.05
CA PRO A 48 6.42 8.26 5.91
C PRO A 48 7.84 7.82 5.51
N PRO A 49 8.00 6.69 4.80
CA PRO A 49 9.29 6.27 4.28
C PRO A 49 10.00 7.45 3.63
N TYR A 50 11.19 7.79 4.13
CA TYR A 50 11.97 8.91 3.62
C TYR A 50 12.68 8.48 2.35
N PHE A 51 12.39 9.15 1.25
CA PHE A 51 13.14 9.03 0.01
C PHE A 51 14.07 10.24 -0.12
N ASP A 52 15.34 9.98 -0.41
CA ASP A 52 16.35 11.04 -0.52
C ASP A 52 15.95 12.03 -1.63
N GLY A 53 16.05 13.33 -1.35
CA GLY A 53 15.56 14.40 -2.23
C GLY A 53 14.03 14.58 -2.31
N SER A 54 13.24 13.81 -1.56
CA SER A 54 11.78 13.97 -1.50
C SER A 54 11.34 14.91 -0.37
N ASN A 55 10.13 15.47 -0.48
CA ASN A 55 9.49 16.23 0.60
C ASN A 55 8.45 15.34 1.31
N PRO A 56 8.68 14.92 2.57
CA PRO A 56 7.79 14.08 3.36
C PRO A 56 6.31 14.52 3.38
N ALA A 57 6.06 15.83 3.33
CA ALA A 57 4.69 16.37 3.37
C ALA A 57 3.93 16.22 2.04
N THR A 58 4.62 15.98 0.92
CA THR A 58 4.01 16.02 -0.43
C THR A 58 4.35 14.83 -1.33
N TRP A 59 5.36 14.03 -0.98
CA TRP A 59 5.82 12.93 -1.84
C TRP A 59 4.74 11.87 -2.02
N TRP A 60 3.98 11.53 -0.97
CA TRP A 60 2.90 10.54 -1.01
C TRP A 60 1.86 10.89 -2.09
N LYS A 61 1.54 12.19 -2.23
CA LYS A 61 0.61 12.71 -3.22
C LYS A 61 1.17 12.58 -4.63
N LYS A 62 2.46 12.90 -4.82
CA LYS A 62 3.15 12.70 -6.12
C LYS A 62 3.22 11.22 -6.49
N PHE A 63 3.56 10.36 -5.54
CA PHE A 63 3.61 8.92 -5.73
C PHE A 63 2.23 8.37 -6.12
N GLY A 64 1.20 8.69 -5.34
CA GLY A 64 -0.17 8.23 -5.61
C GLY A 64 -0.67 8.68 -6.98
N ALA A 65 -0.51 9.97 -7.32
CA ALA A 65 -0.93 10.49 -8.62
C ALA A 65 -0.10 9.91 -9.78
N GLY A 66 1.20 9.68 -9.57
CA GLY A 66 2.10 9.08 -10.58
C GLY A 66 1.82 7.61 -10.86
N ASN A 67 1.21 6.90 -9.91
CA ASN A 67 0.88 5.46 -10.02
C ASN A 67 -0.62 5.23 -10.26
N GLY A 68 -1.26 6.06 -11.08
CA GLY A 68 -2.66 5.86 -11.51
C GLY A 68 -3.72 6.43 -10.57
N GLY A 69 -3.33 7.05 -9.45
CA GLY A 69 -4.24 7.77 -8.56
C GLY A 69 -4.95 8.92 -9.28
N SER A 70 -6.28 8.94 -9.22
CA SER A 70 -7.10 9.91 -9.96
C SER A 70 -8.03 10.73 -9.06
N LEU A 71 -8.25 10.31 -7.82
CA LEU A 71 -9.12 10.96 -6.84
C LEU A 71 -8.42 11.07 -5.47
N GLU A 72 -8.28 12.29 -4.97
CA GLU A 72 -7.85 12.56 -3.60
C GLU A 72 -9.07 12.75 -2.70
N ILE A 73 -9.11 12.05 -1.57
CA ILE A 73 -10.18 12.16 -0.58
C ILE A 73 -9.58 12.57 0.76
N SER A 74 -10.04 13.68 1.30
CA SER A 74 -9.76 14.09 2.68
C SER A 74 -10.91 13.65 3.59
N VAL A 75 -10.60 13.03 4.72
CA VAL A 75 -11.57 12.54 5.71
C VAL A 75 -11.33 13.25 7.04
N GLY A 76 -12.24 14.16 7.39
CA GLY A 76 -12.02 15.13 8.45
C GLY A 76 -10.74 15.95 8.21
N ASP A 77 -10.06 16.32 9.30
CA ASP A 77 -8.84 17.12 9.25
C ASP A 77 -7.55 16.29 9.37
N GLU A 78 -7.67 14.96 9.46
CA GLU A 78 -6.54 14.09 9.78
C GLU A 78 -6.06 13.25 8.60
N TYR A 79 -6.96 12.62 7.83
CA TYR A 79 -6.55 11.63 6.83
C TYR A 79 -6.76 12.12 5.41
N GLN A 80 -5.79 11.81 4.56
CA GLN A 80 -5.85 12.05 3.12
C GLN A 80 -5.48 10.76 2.38
N PHE A 81 -6.25 10.43 1.36
CA PHE A 81 -6.07 9.22 0.55
C PHE A 81 -6.03 9.58 -0.93
N ILE A 82 -5.10 8.97 -1.67
CA ILE A 82 -5.12 8.95 -3.13
C ILE A 82 -5.72 7.63 -3.58
N MET A 83 -6.85 7.69 -4.27
CA MET A 83 -7.63 6.56 -4.76
C MET A 83 -7.37 6.33 -6.24
N MET A 84 -7.31 5.06 -6.62
CA MET A 84 -7.26 4.55 -7.99
C MET A 84 -8.44 3.59 -8.21
N ASP A 85 -8.97 3.53 -9.42
CA ASP A 85 -9.86 2.44 -9.83
C ASP A 85 -9.02 1.28 -10.37
N ALA A 86 -9.03 0.15 -9.67
CA ALA A 86 -8.25 -1.03 -10.00
C ALA A 86 -8.97 -2.01 -10.93
N SER A 87 -10.21 -1.72 -11.36
CA SER A 87 -11.04 -2.65 -12.16
C SER A 87 -10.43 -3.05 -13.51
N GLY A 88 -9.51 -2.24 -14.05
CA GLY A 88 -8.78 -2.54 -15.29
C GLY A 88 -7.52 -3.39 -15.09
N TYR A 89 -7.14 -3.71 -13.86
CA TYR A 89 -5.95 -4.51 -13.56
C TYR A 89 -6.33 -5.98 -13.36
N GLU A 90 -5.39 -6.87 -13.70
CA GLU A 90 -5.53 -8.27 -13.37
C GLU A 90 -5.49 -8.46 -11.85
N THR A 91 -6.49 -9.16 -11.30
CA THR A 91 -6.44 -9.59 -9.91
C THR A 91 -5.34 -10.63 -9.78
N LEU A 92 -4.27 -10.26 -9.09
CA LEU A 92 -3.29 -11.23 -8.65
C LEU A 92 -3.99 -12.16 -7.66
N GLY A 93 -4.14 -13.44 -8.01
CA GLY A 93 -4.71 -14.46 -7.12
C GLY A 93 -3.83 -14.68 -5.89
N GLU A 94 -4.02 -15.80 -5.19
CA GLU A 94 -3.08 -16.17 -4.12
C GLU A 94 -1.67 -16.31 -4.71
N MET A 95 -0.81 -15.31 -4.47
CA MET A 95 0.61 -15.43 -4.72
C MET A 95 1.15 -16.43 -3.72
N PRO A 96 1.69 -17.57 -4.16
CA PRO A 96 2.03 -18.64 -3.26
C PRO A 96 3.42 -18.33 -2.69
N LEU A 97 3.59 -17.19 -2.03
CA LEU A 97 4.83 -16.67 -1.47
C LEU A 97 4.79 -16.73 0.06
N ARG A 98 5.95 -16.95 0.68
CA ARG A 98 6.11 -16.92 2.14
C ARG A 98 7.46 -16.32 2.51
N ASN A 99 7.47 -15.47 3.53
CA ASN A 99 8.71 -14.97 4.10
C ASN A 99 9.33 -16.03 5.03
N LEU A 100 10.63 -16.29 4.87
CA LEU A 100 11.42 -17.11 5.78
C LEU A 100 12.72 -16.39 6.12
N SER A 101 13.28 -16.73 7.30
CA SER A 101 14.61 -16.27 7.70
C SER A 101 15.55 -17.46 7.84
N ASP A 102 16.82 -17.26 7.52
CA ASP A 102 17.85 -18.24 7.84
C ASP A 102 18.33 -18.11 9.30
N GLY A 103 19.26 -18.99 9.71
CA GLY A 103 19.83 -18.97 11.07
C GLY A 103 20.70 -17.75 11.38
N HIS A 104 20.99 -16.90 10.40
CA HIS A 104 21.75 -15.66 10.54
C HIS A 104 20.85 -14.41 10.55
N GLY A 105 19.54 -14.59 10.37
CA GLY A 105 18.56 -13.50 10.36
C GLY A 105 18.36 -12.86 8.98
N ASN A 106 18.93 -13.40 7.91
CA ASN A 106 18.66 -12.89 6.56
C ASN A 106 17.25 -13.27 6.14
N GLU A 107 16.51 -12.33 5.54
CA GLU A 107 15.12 -12.52 5.12
C GLU A 107 15.02 -12.88 3.63
N TYR A 108 14.10 -13.78 3.32
CA TYR A 108 13.88 -14.28 1.97
C TYR A 108 12.38 -14.33 1.65
N LEU A 109 12.05 -14.01 0.40
CA LEU A 109 10.74 -14.23 -0.19
C LEU A 109 10.77 -15.56 -0.95
N CYS A 110 9.94 -16.52 -0.54
CA CYS A 110 10.00 -17.89 -1.07
C CYS A 110 8.71 -18.32 -1.79
N PHE A 111 8.85 -18.94 -2.97
CA PHE A 111 7.77 -19.52 -3.76
C PHE A 111 7.39 -20.91 -3.23
N THR A 112 6.27 -20.96 -2.50
CA THR A 112 5.74 -22.14 -1.81
C THR A 112 5.48 -23.37 -2.68
N PRO A 113 5.15 -23.29 -3.99
CA PRO A 113 5.03 -24.48 -4.83
C PRO A 113 6.35 -25.22 -5.04
N ILE A 114 7.49 -24.52 -5.00
CA ILE A 114 8.83 -25.12 -5.08
C ILE A 114 9.34 -25.45 -3.69
N LEU A 115 9.18 -24.53 -2.72
CA LEU A 115 9.67 -24.69 -1.35
C LEU A 115 8.96 -25.84 -0.59
N GLY A 116 7.67 -26.06 -0.89
CA GLY A 116 6.79 -26.92 -0.11
C GLY A 116 6.22 -26.23 1.13
N LYS A 117 5.06 -26.71 1.59
CA LYS A 117 4.25 -26.04 2.63
C LYS A 117 4.88 -26.06 4.03
N THR A 118 5.73 -27.04 4.33
CA THR A 118 6.24 -27.29 5.70
C THR A 118 7.68 -26.88 5.92
N ALA A 119 8.43 -26.55 4.87
CA ALA A 119 9.82 -26.15 5.01
C ALA A 119 9.92 -24.84 5.82
N THR A 120 10.85 -24.81 6.77
CA THR A 120 11.07 -23.65 7.66
C THR A 120 12.38 -22.93 7.35
N ARG A 121 13.15 -23.43 6.38
CA ARG A 121 14.43 -22.86 5.95
C ARG A 121 14.37 -22.46 4.49
N PRO A 122 14.95 -21.31 4.10
CA PRO A 122 15.00 -20.91 2.71
C PRO A 122 15.92 -21.85 1.90
N THR A 123 15.56 -22.09 0.63
CA THR A 123 16.38 -22.84 -0.33
C THR A 123 16.68 -21.97 -1.55
N PRO A 124 17.88 -22.05 -2.13
CA PRO A 124 18.26 -21.22 -3.29
C PRO A 124 17.31 -21.38 -4.49
N GLU A 125 16.71 -22.55 -4.66
CA GLU A 125 15.85 -22.86 -5.79
C GLU A 125 14.43 -22.27 -5.64
N ALA A 126 14.03 -21.95 -4.41
CA ALA A 126 12.67 -21.50 -4.11
C ALA A 126 12.61 -20.09 -3.52
N CYS A 127 13.74 -19.49 -3.14
CA CYS A 127 13.78 -18.27 -2.34
C CYS A 127 14.74 -17.25 -2.92
N THR A 128 14.34 -15.98 -2.89
CA THR A 128 15.18 -14.83 -3.25
C THR A 128 15.39 -13.96 -2.00
N PRO A 129 16.59 -13.42 -1.74
CA PRO A 129 16.81 -12.46 -0.66
C PRO A 129 15.85 -11.27 -0.78
N LEU A 130 15.23 -10.87 0.34
CA LEU A 130 14.21 -9.82 0.33
C LEU A 130 14.77 -8.47 -0.15
N ASP A 131 16.02 -8.15 0.25
CA ASP A 131 16.72 -6.95 -0.22
C ASP A 131 16.98 -6.96 -1.74
N GLY A 132 17.25 -8.13 -2.31
CA GLY A 132 17.41 -8.29 -3.77
C GLY A 132 16.09 -8.16 -4.51
N TRP A 133 15.00 -8.71 -3.97
CA TRP A 133 13.67 -8.60 -4.58
C TRP A 133 13.14 -7.17 -4.60
N LEU A 134 13.44 -6.36 -3.58
CA LEU A 134 13.08 -4.94 -3.56
C LEU A 134 13.88 -4.11 -4.58
N ALA A 135 15.10 -4.56 -4.92
CA ALA A 135 15.98 -3.87 -5.87
C ALA A 135 15.64 -4.20 -7.34
N ASP A 136 15.21 -5.43 -7.64
CA ASP A 136 14.98 -5.92 -9.01
C ASP A 136 13.56 -5.64 -9.57
N GLN A 137 12.80 -4.73 -8.95
CA GLN A 137 11.46 -4.34 -9.40
C GLN A 137 11.44 -3.35 -10.59
N PHE A 138 12.61 -3.07 -11.21
CA PHE A 138 12.78 -2.05 -12.25
C PHE A 138 13.45 -2.59 -13.52
#